data_AF-A0A377C501-F1
#
_entry.id   AF-A0A377C501-F1
#
_cell.length_a   1.000
_cell.length_b   1.000
_cell.length_c   1.000
_cell.angle_alpha   90.00
_cell.angle_beta   90.00
_cell.angle_gamma   90.00
#
_symmetry.space_group_name_H-M   'P 1'
#
loop_
_entity.id
_entity.type
_entity.pdbx_description
1 polymer ?
#
loop_
_entity_poly.entity_id
_entity_poly.type
_entity_poly.pdbx_seq_one_letter_code
_entity_poly.pdbx_strand_id
1 'polypeptide(L)'
;MSRRNNFTTGRIYSDVLRKERRGDYLGATVQVIPHITNAIKERVLEGGEGHDVVLVEIGGTVGDIESLPFLEAIRQMAVEIGREHTLFMHLTLVPYMAASGEVKTKPTQHSVKELLSIGIQPDILICRSDRAVPANERAKIALFCNVPGKSGLFL
;
A
#
# COMPACT_ATOMS: atom_id res chain seq x y z
N MET A 1 3.40 -19.84 -7.37
CA MET A 1 3.07 -18.52 -7.94
C MET A 1 2.75 -18.69 -9.42
N SER A 2 1.58 -18.20 -9.87
CA SER A 2 1.20 -18.22 -11.29
C SER A 2 1.45 -16.85 -11.94
N ARG A 3 1.35 -16.74 -13.27
CA ARG A 3 1.44 -15.47 -14.01
C ARG A 3 0.31 -14.47 -13.67
N ARG A 4 -0.72 -14.90 -12.93
CA ARG A 4 -1.78 -14.04 -12.40
C ARG A 4 -1.37 -13.33 -11.10
N ASN A 5 -0.43 -13.90 -10.34
CA ASN A 5 -0.07 -13.45 -9.00
C ASN A 5 1.00 -12.33 -9.00
N ASN A 6 1.50 -11.95 -10.18
CA ASN A 6 2.42 -10.84 -10.35
C ASN A 6 2.05 -10.06 -11.62
N PHE A 7 1.84 -8.77 -11.47
CA PHE A 7 1.59 -7.85 -12.56
C PHE A 7 2.35 -6.54 -12.32
N THR A 8 2.83 -5.95 -13.40
CA THR A 8 3.65 -4.73 -13.38
C THR A 8 2.91 -3.58 -14.04
N THR A 9 3.34 -2.35 -13.73
CA THR A 9 2.85 -1.13 -14.38
C THR A 9 2.87 -1.26 -15.90
N GLY A 10 3.99 -1.71 -16.47
CA GLY A 10 4.12 -1.87 -17.92
C GLY A 10 3.07 -2.81 -18.53
N ARG A 11 2.74 -3.91 -17.85
CA ARG A 11 1.70 -4.85 -18.31
C ARG A 11 0.31 -4.23 -18.22
N ILE A 12 -0.01 -3.57 -17.10
CA ILE A 12 -1.31 -2.90 -16.91
C ILE A 12 -1.52 -1.82 -17.98
N TYR A 13 -0.55 -0.93 -18.15
CA TYR A 13 -0.64 0.15 -19.13
C TYR A 13 -0.72 -0.38 -20.56
N SER A 14 0.06 -1.40 -20.90
CA SER A 14 -0.01 -2.04 -22.21
C SER A 14 -1.39 -2.63 -22.51
N ASP A 15 -2.01 -3.27 -21.52
CA ASP A 15 -3.32 -3.89 -21.69
C ASP A 15 -4.44 -2.84 -21.81
N VAL A 16 -4.38 -1.75 -21.03
CA VAL A 16 -5.31 -0.62 -21.15
C VAL A 16 -5.17 0.09 -22.50
N LEU A 17 -3.94 0.33 -22.95
CA LEU A 17 -3.70 0.90 -24.29
C LEU A 17 -4.17 -0.01 -25.42
N ARG A 18 -4.10 -1.34 -25.24
CA ARG A 18 -4.63 -2.29 -26.22
C ARG A 18 -6.16 -2.25 -26.28
N LYS A 19 -6.84 -2.18 -25.12
CA LYS A 19 -8.30 -2.00 -25.03
C LYS A 19 -8.73 -0.69 -25.72
N GLU A 20 -7.99 0.39 -25.48
CA GLU A 20 -8.21 1.69 -26.12
C GLU A 20 -8.13 1.62 -27.64
N ARG A 21 -7.03 1.09 -28.19
CA ARG A 21 -6.83 0.98 -29.64
C ARG A 21 -7.84 0.07 -30.34
N ARG A 22 -8.47 -0.85 -29.63
CA ARG A 22 -9.54 -1.72 -30.14
C ARG A 22 -10.91 -1.01 -30.16
N GLY A 23 -11.04 0.13 -29.48
CA GLY A 23 -12.28 0.88 -29.36
C GLY A 23 -13.15 0.49 -28.16
N ASP A 24 -12.63 -0.28 -27.20
CA ASP A 24 -13.40 -0.74 -26.03
C ASP A 24 -13.88 0.42 -25.15
N TYR A 25 -13.18 1.55 -25.17
CA TYR A 25 -13.56 2.77 -24.46
C TYR A 25 -14.41 3.73 -25.31
N LEU A 26 -14.93 3.29 -26.46
CA LEU A 26 -15.86 4.04 -27.32
C LEU A 26 -15.36 5.44 -27.73
N GLY A 27 -14.04 5.60 -27.90
CA GLY A 27 -13.40 6.86 -28.24
C GLY A 27 -13.26 7.86 -27.08
N ALA A 28 -13.59 7.46 -25.85
CA ALA A 28 -13.38 8.29 -24.66
C ALA A 28 -11.89 8.40 -24.30
N THR A 29 -11.51 9.51 -23.67
CA THR A 29 -10.15 9.75 -23.18
C THR A 29 -9.79 8.76 -22.08
N VAL A 30 -8.74 7.97 -22.31
CA VAL A 30 -8.15 7.12 -21.28
C VAL A 30 -7.35 7.96 -20.29
N GLN A 31 -7.57 7.67 -19.00
CA GLN A 31 -7.03 8.40 -17.86
C GLN A 31 -6.54 7.42 -16.80
N VAL A 32 -5.63 7.86 -15.92
CA VAL A 32 -5.15 7.03 -14.79
C VAL A 32 -6.33 6.60 -13.92
N ILE A 33 -7.17 7.54 -13.53
CA ILE A 33 -8.45 7.28 -12.86
C ILE A 33 -9.56 7.54 -13.87
N PRO A 34 -10.48 6.60 -14.12
CA PRO A 34 -10.61 5.30 -13.48
C PRO A 34 -9.89 4.15 -14.23
N HIS A 35 -9.35 4.36 -15.43
CA HIS A 35 -9.01 3.24 -16.33
C HIS A 35 -7.83 2.39 -15.85
N ILE A 36 -6.74 3.03 -15.38
CA ILE A 36 -5.58 2.31 -14.85
C ILE A 36 -5.91 1.74 -13.47
N THR A 37 -6.56 2.52 -12.60
CA THR A 37 -6.94 2.02 -11.27
C THR A 37 -7.90 0.85 -11.36
N ASN A 38 -8.93 0.90 -12.21
CA ASN A 38 -9.83 -0.23 -12.45
C ASN A 38 -9.09 -1.45 -13.00
N ALA A 39 -8.15 -1.28 -13.93
CA ALA A 39 -7.35 -2.40 -14.43
C ALA A 39 -6.45 -3.03 -13.33
N ILE A 40 -5.97 -2.25 -12.37
CA ILE A 40 -5.27 -2.76 -11.18
C ILE A 40 -6.25 -3.56 -10.29
N LYS A 41 -7.43 -3.00 -10.00
CA LYS A 41 -8.45 -3.65 -9.17
C LYS A 41 -8.91 -4.99 -9.78
N GLU A 42 -9.18 -5.02 -11.08
CA GLU A 42 -9.50 -6.24 -11.85
C GLU A 42 -8.44 -7.33 -11.59
N ARG A 43 -7.16 -6.98 -11.65
CA ARG A 43 -6.06 -7.94 -11.44
C ARG A 43 -5.97 -8.47 -10.02
N VAL A 44 -6.24 -7.64 -9.02
CA VAL A 44 -6.28 -8.07 -7.63
C VAL A 44 -7.42 -9.07 -7.42
N LEU A 45 -8.62 -8.75 -7.94
CA LEU A 45 -9.80 -9.61 -7.82
C LEU A 45 -9.60 -10.95 -8.55
N GLU A 46 -9.12 -10.92 -9.80
CA GLU A 46 -8.79 -12.13 -10.58
C GLU A 46 -7.72 -13.00 -9.89
N GLY A 47 -6.75 -12.38 -9.23
CA GLY A 47 -5.71 -13.07 -8.48
C GLY A 47 -6.22 -13.73 -7.20
N GLY A 48 -7.37 -13.29 -6.71
CA GLY A 48 -8.01 -13.77 -5.48
C GLY A 48 -9.13 -14.79 -5.66
N GLU A 49 -9.53 -15.10 -6.90
CA GLU A 49 -10.62 -16.04 -7.17
C GLU A 49 -10.39 -17.39 -6.48
N GLY A 50 -11.37 -17.85 -5.69
CA GLY A 50 -11.31 -19.12 -4.97
C GLY A 50 -10.50 -19.09 -3.67
N HIS A 51 -10.10 -17.91 -3.18
CA HIS A 51 -9.41 -17.75 -1.90
C HIS A 51 -10.22 -16.90 -0.92
N ASP A 52 -10.16 -17.26 0.37
CA ASP A 52 -10.83 -16.51 1.44
C ASP A 52 -10.12 -15.20 1.79
N VAL A 53 -8.80 -15.16 1.61
CA VAL A 53 -7.94 -14.01 1.93
C VAL A 53 -6.91 -13.81 0.82
N VAL A 54 -6.74 -12.56 0.39
CA VAL A 54 -5.75 -12.16 -0.62
C VAL A 54 -4.75 -11.20 0.01
N LEU A 55 -3.47 -11.58 0.03
CA LEU A 55 -2.40 -10.69 0.44
C LEU A 55 -1.82 -10.00 -0.79
N VAL A 56 -1.95 -8.68 -0.85
CA VAL A 56 -1.44 -7.85 -1.95
C VAL A 56 -0.24 -7.05 -1.47
N GLU A 57 0.93 -7.34 -2.02
CA GLU A 57 2.11 -6.51 -1.85
C GLU A 57 2.14 -5.43 -2.93
N ILE A 58 2.26 -4.17 -2.51
CA ILE A 58 2.52 -3.04 -3.42
C ILE A 58 4.02 -2.76 -3.37
N GLY A 59 4.71 -3.00 -4.48
CA GLY A 59 6.10 -2.62 -4.63
C GLY A 59 6.29 -1.10 -4.71
N GLY A 60 7.50 -0.64 -4.42
CA GLY A 60 7.85 0.78 -4.35
C GLY A 60 7.77 1.34 -2.93
N THR A 61 7.97 2.65 -2.79
CA THR A 61 7.84 3.34 -1.51
C THR A 61 6.64 4.28 -1.54
N VAL A 62 5.96 4.44 -0.41
CA VAL A 62 4.93 5.48 -0.27
C VAL A 62 5.60 6.85 -0.41
N GLY A 63 5.06 7.68 -1.29
CA GLY A 63 5.64 8.96 -1.70
C GLY A 63 6.26 8.94 -3.11
N ASP A 64 6.53 7.76 -3.66
CA ASP A 64 7.03 7.62 -5.03
C ASP A 64 5.88 7.78 -6.04
N ILE A 65 6.17 8.45 -7.17
CA ILE A 65 5.17 8.75 -8.22
C ILE A 65 4.66 7.45 -8.87
N GLU A 66 5.53 6.46 -8.99
CA GLU A 66 5.24 5.16 -9.61
C GLU A 66 4.21 4.35 -8.82
N SER A 67 4.15 4.53 -7.50
CA SER A 67 3.26 3.80 -6.60
C SER A 67 1.84 4.40 -6.56
N LEU A 68 1.67 5.66 -6.96
CA LEU A 68 0.39 6.39 -6.81
C LEU A 68 -0.81 5.67 -7.44
N PRO A 69 -0.74 5.11 -8.67
CA PRO A 69 -1.88 4.39 -9.24
C PRO A 69 -2.28 3.14 -8.44
N PHE A 70 -1.31 2.43 -7.86
CA PHE A 70 -1.58 1.25 -7.04
C PHE A 70 -2.20 1.62 -5.70
N LEU A 71 -1.67 2.65 -5.04
CA LEU A 71 -2.20 3.14 -3.77
C LEU A 71 -3.63 3.67 -3.93
N GLU A 72 -3.89 4.44 -5.00
CA GLU A 72 -5.26 4.89 -5.29
C GLU A 72 -6.20 3.73 -5.61
N ALA A 73 -5.73 2.71 -6.33
CA ALA A 73 -6.54 1.52 -6.63
C ALA A 73 -6.96 0.78 -5.35
N ILE A 74 -6.03 0.48 -4.43
CA ILE A 74 -6.39 -0.20 -3.17
C ILE A 74 -7.25 0.67 -2.24
N ARG A 75 -7.08 1.99 -2.29
CA ARG A 75 -7.93 2.93 -1.55
C ARG A 75 -9.37 2.89 -2.06
N GLN A 76 -9.56 2.89 -3.38
CA GLN A 76 -10.88 2.71 -4.01
C GLN A 76 -11.46 1.33 -3.67
N MET A 77 -10.65 0.26 -3.72
CA MET A 77 -11.10 -1.09 -3.36
C MET A 77 -11.59 -1.17 -1.92
N ALA A 78 -10.92 -0.54 -0.97
CA ALA A 78 -11.36 -0.55 0.43
C ALA A 78 -12.70 0.16 0.65
N VAL A 79 -13.02 1.16 -0.18
CA VAL A 79 -14.35 1.80 -0.18
C VAL A 79 -15.39 0.89 -0.84
N GLU A 80 -15.04 0.24 -1.94
CA GLU A 80 -15.96 -0.61 -2.73
C GLU A 80 -16.28 -1.95 -2.04
N ILE A 81 -15.29 -2.57 -1.38
CA ILE A 81 -15.40 -3.87 -0.71
C ILE A 81 -15.86 -3.72 0.75
N GLY A 82 -15.54 -2.59 1.39
CA GLY A 82 -15.83 -2.34 2.81
C GLY A 82 -14.57 -2.42 3.68
N ARG A 83 -14.55 -1.62 4.77
CA ARG A 83 -13.41 -1.55 5.69
C ARG A 83 -13.30 -2.77 6.59
N GLU A 84 -14.41 -3.45 6.83
CA GLU A 84 -14.52 -4.71 7.56
C GLU A 84 -13.91 -5.89 6.79
N HIS A 85 -13.74 -5.75 5.48
CA HIS A 85 -13.18 -6.75 4.58
C HIS A 85 -11.80 -6.36 4.03
N THR A 86 -11.22 -5.26 4.51
CA THR A 86 -9.91 -4.77 4.06
C THR A 86 -9.00 -4.42 5.23
N LEU A 87 -7.71 -4.71 5.10
CA LEU A 87 -6.71 -4.45 6.12
C LEU A 87 -5.45 -3.89 5.46
N PHE A 88 -5.00 -2.72 5.92
CA PHE A 88 -3.77 -2.09 5.45
C PHE A 88 -2.61 -2.34 6.40
N MET A 89 -1.56 -2.98 5.89
CA MET A 89 -0.30 -3.19 6.59
C MET A 89 0.76 -2.29 5.99
N HIS A 90 1.36 -1.41 6.79
CA HIS A 90 2.40 -0.49 6.32
C HIS A 90 3.76 -0.82 6.95
N LEU A 91 4.73 -1.12 6.09
CA LEU A 91 6.10 -1.44 6.48
C LEU A 91 6.95 -0.17 6.49
N THR A 92 7.59 0.11 7.62
CA THR A 92 8.50 1.25 7.79
C THR A 92 9.84 0.81 8.36
N LEU A 93 10.86 1.67 8.21
CA LEU A 93 12.18 1.48 8.80
C LEU A 93 12.34 2.37 10.02
N VAL A 94 12.72 1.77 11.15
CA VAL A 94 13.11 2.46 12.40
C VAL A 94 14.63 2.33 12.56
N PRO A 95 15.42 3.28 12.03
CA PRO A 95 16.87 3.19 12.06
C PRO A 95 17.43 3.45 13.45
N TYR A 96 18.50 2.71 13.80
CA TYR A 96 19.33 2.98 14.97
C TYR A 96 20.51 3.89 14.60
N MET A 97 20.68 4.99 15.33
CA MET A 97 21.78 5.94 15.14
C MET A 97 22.89 5.64 16.15
N ALA A 98 23.95 4.97 15.68
CA ALA A 98 25.09 4.59 16.54
C ALA A 98 25.73 5.78 17.26
N ALA A 99 25.80 6.95 16.61
CA ALA A 99 26.36 8.17 17.20
C ALA A 99 25.58 8.69 18.42
N SER A 100 24.25 8.48 18.47
CA SER A 100 23.41 8.92 19.60
C SER A 100 22.96 7.79 20.52
N GLY A 101 23.20 6.53 20.14
CA GLY A 101 22.74 5.37 20.91
C GLY A 101 21.23 5.13 20.89
N GLU A 102 20.51 5.69 19.90
CA GLU A 102 19.04 5.72 19.91
C GLU A 102 18.42 5.34 18.57
N VAL A 103 17.25 4.73 18.63
CA VAL A 103 16.38 4.57 17.46
C VAL A 103 15.71 5.89 17.09
N LYS A 104 15.44 6.10 15.80
CA LYS A 104 14.73 7.31 15.32
C LYS A 104 13.38 6.94 14.73
N THR A 105 12.32 7.43 15.36
CA THR A 105 10.93 7.15 14.98
C THR A 105 10.36 8.10 13.92
N LYS A 106 11.03 9.25 13.67
CA LYS A 106 10.57 10.27 12.71
C LYS A 106 10.36 9.72 11.29
N PRO A 107 11.23 8.87 10.72
CA PRO A 107 11.00 8.28 9.40
C PRO A 107 9.67 7.53 9.30
N THR A 108 9.33 6.69 10.30
CA THR A 108 8.03 6.02 10.38
C THR A 108 6.87 7.02 10.44
N GLN A 109 6.97 8.06 11.27
CA GLN A 109 5.93 9.09 11.39
C GLN A 109 5.68 9.82 10.07
N HIS A 110 6.75 10.20 9.36
CA HIS A 110 6.64 10.86 8.06
C HIS A 110 6.06 9.91 7.00
N SER A 111 6.49 8.65 6.98
CA SER A 111 5.97 7.66 6.04
C SER A 111 4.47 7.40 6.24
N VAL A 112 4.00 7.33 7.50
CA VAL A 112 2.56 7.23 7.79
C VAL A 112 1.83 8.50 7.39
N LYS A 113 2.41 9.68 7.61
CA LYS A 113 1.81 10.95 7.16
C LYS A 113 1.62 10.99 5.65
N GLU A 114 2.59 10.51 4.87
CA GLU A 114 2.46 10.39 3.41
C GLU A 114 1.40 9.36 3.00
N LEU A 115 1.28 8.25 3.71
CA LEU A 115 0.21 7.27 3.45
C LEU A 115 -1.20 7.84 3.78
N LEU A 116 -1.29 8.63 4.85
CA LEU A 116 -2.52 9.32 5.24
C LEU A 116 -2.89 10.45 4.27
N SER A 117 -1.91 11.12 3.67
CA SER A 117 -2.16 12.23 2.72
C SER A 117 -2.91 11.77 1.46
N ILE A 118 -2.76 10.49 1.11
CA ILE A 118 -3.51 9.84 0.03
C ILE A 118 -4.77 9.12 0.52
N GLY A 119 -5.15 9.27 1.79
CA GLY A 119 -6.40 8.74 2.34
C GLY A 119 -6.36 7.29 2.79
N ILE A 120 -5.17 6.73 3.08
CA ILE A 120 -5.02 5.36 3.59
C ILE A 120 -4.57 5.41 5.06
N GLN A 121 -5.42 4.94 5.97
CA GLN A 121 -5.05 4.73 7.37
C GLN A 121 -4.51 3.31 7.54
N PRO A 122 -3.26 3.11 7.97
CA PRO A 122 -2.76 1.78 8.26
C PRO A 122 -3.47 1.20 9.49
N ASP A 123 -3.86 -0.07 9.38
CA ASP A 123 -4.42 -0.86 10.48
C ASP A 123 -3.30 -1.51 11.30
N ILE A 124 -2.22 -1.92 10.61
CA ILE A 124 -1.02 -2.51 11.19
C ILE A 124 0.21 -1.74 10.72
N LEU A 125 1.12 -1.44 11.65
CA LEU A 125 2.46 -0.95 11.34
C LEU A 125 3.49 -2.04 11.60
N ILE A 126 4.28 -2.34 10.58
CA ILE A 126 5.47 -3.15 10.72
C ILE A 126 6.67 -2.21 10.80
N CYS A 127 7.35 -2.24 11.94
CA CYS A 127 8.50 -1.38 12.20
C CYS A 127 9.78 -2.19 12.12
N ARG A 128 10.35 -2.29 10.92
CA ARG A 128 11.61 -2.99 10.69
C ARG A 128 12.74 -2.24 11.39
N SER A 129 13.55 -2.94 12.18
CA SER A 129 14.74 -2.38 12.81
C SER A 129 15.85 -3.44 12.89
N ASP A 130 17.10 -3.01 13.06
CA ASP A 130 18.23 -3.92 13.27
C ASP A 130 18.34 -4.37 14.75
N ARG A 131 17.51 -3.79 15.63
CA ARG A 131 17.47 -4.04 17.07
C ARG A 131 16.03 -3.95 17.56
N ALA A 132 15.77 -4.47 18.75
CA ALA A 132 14.46 -4.33 19.38
C ALA A 132 14.12 -2.84 19.60
N VAL A 133 13.00 -2.38 19.03
CA VAL A 133 12.50 -1.01 19.25
C VAL A 133 12.00 -0.89 20.70
N PRO A 134 12.54 0.02 21.53
CA PRO A 134 12.14 0.18 22.93
C PRO A 134 10.63 0.47 23.12
N ALA A 135 10.04 0.00 24.22
CA ALA A 135 8.59 0.08 24.45
C ALA A 135 8.03 1.51 24.45
N ASN A 136 8.79 2.47 24.98
CA ASN A 136 8.47 3.90 24.94
C ASN A 136 8.41 4.44 23.50
N GLU A 137 9.36 4.04 22.64
CA GLU A 137 9.37 4.45 21.23
C GLU A 137 8.23 3.80 20.45
N ARG A 138 7.88 2.55 20.76
CA ARG A 138 6.69 1.88 20.19
C ARG A 138 5.39 2.60 20.57
N ALA A 139 5.22 2.95 21.85
CA ALA A 139 4.07 3.70 22.32
C ALA A 139 3.97 5.09 21.65
N LYS A 140 5.12 5.74 21.46
CA LYS A 140 5.22 7.01 20.74
C LYS A 140 4.83 6.87 19.27
N ILE A 141 5.33 5.86 18.56
CA ILE A 141 4.93 5.58 17.17
C ILE A 141 3.42 5.36 17.08
N ALA A 142 2.85 4.50 17.93
CA ALA A 142 1.42 4.22 17.96
C ALA A 142 0.58 5.49 18.14
N LEU A 143 0.97 6.34 19.10
CA LEU A 143 0.31 7.62 19.36
C LEU A 143 0.37 8.57 18.15
N PHE A 144 1.55 8.79 17.56
CA PHE A 144 1.71 9.73 16.45
C PHE A 144 1.08 9.23 15.14
N CYS A 145 0.99 7.91 14.95
CA CYS A 145 0.49 7.30 13.73
C CYS A 145 -1.00 6.93 13.81
N ASN A 146 -1.65 7.20 14.95
CA ASN A 146 -3.04 6.83 15.23
C ASN A 146 -3.33 5.33 14.99
N VAL A 147 -2.41 4.47 15.40
CA VAL A 147 -2.53 3.01 15.29
C VAL A 147 -2.67 2.42 16.69
N PRO A 148 -3.57 1.45 16.94
CA PRO A 148 -3.77 0.96 18.31
C PRO A 148 -2.49 0.35 18.87
N GLY A 149 -2.17 0.68 20.13
CA GLY A 149 -0.86 0.37 20.74
C GLY A 149 -0.52 -1.11 20.90
N LYS A 150 -1.47 -2.03 20.66
CA LYS A 150 -1.27 -3.49 20.67
C LYS A 150 -1.18 -4.13 19.28
N SER A 151 -1.50 -3.40 18.21
CA SER A 151 -1.61 -3.94 16.84
C SER A 151 -0.40 -3.63 15.95
N GLY A 152 0.66 -3.01 16.48
CA GLY A 152 1.95 -2.93 15.78
C GLY A 152 2.68 -4.26 15.88
N LEU A 153 2.84 -4.97 14.77
CA LEU A 153 3.74 -6.12 14.68
C LEU A 153 5.15 -5.57 14.49
N PHE A 154 5.90 -5.42 15.58
CA PHE A 154 7.31 -5.01 15.54
C PHE A 154 8.16 -6.24 15.24
N LEU A 155 8.72 -6.31 14.02
CA LEU A 155 9.64 -7.35 13.55
C LEU A 155 11.04 -6.78 13.38
#